data_AF-A0A9E5N7W0-F1
#
_entry.id   AF-A0A9E5N7W0-F1
#
_cell.length_a   1.000
_cell.length_b   1.000
_cell.length_c   1.000
_cell.angle_alpha   90.00
_cell.angle_beta   90.00
_cell.angle_gamma   90.00
#
_symmetry.space_group_name_H-M   'P 1'
#
loop_
_entity.id
_entity.type
_entity.pdbx_description
1 polymer ?
#
loop_
_entity_poly.entity_id
_entity_poly.type
_entity_poly.pdbx_seq_one_letter_code
_entity_poly.pdbx_strand_id
1 'polypeptide(L)'
;RREELYSGPCISQFPDIVFQLKDGYGVYWGIHTPLFGKAYEHNLASGGHKKEAVFLVSGTNRSPVRNEMTLMDVAPTILDLLDANGELELDGGSIFS
;
A
#
# COMPACT_ATOMS: atom_id res chain seq x y z
N ARG A 1 17.00 0.89 3.95
CA ARG A 1 16.99 -0.10 5.08
C ARG A 1 15.54 -0.29 5.55
N ARG A 2 15.16 -1.39 6.22
CA ARG A 2 13.75 -1.60 6.63
C ARG A 2 13.22 -0.47 7.53
N GLU A 3 14.09 0.11 8.34
CA GLU A 3 13.81 1.22 9.25
C GLU A 3 13.50 2.54 8.52
N GLU A 4 13.89 2.66 7.25
CA GLU A 4 13.51 3.81 6.39
C GLU A 4 12.09 3.66 5.84
N LEU A 5 11.53 2.44 5.85
CA LEU A 5 10.21 2.14 5.31
C LEU A 5 9.14 1.99 6.40
N TYR A 6 9.52 1.55 7.59
CA TYR A 6 8.61 1.30 8.69
C TYR A 6 9.32 1.43 10.05
N SER A 7 8.63 1.98 11.04
CA SER A 7 9.16 2.20 12.39
C SER A 7 8.21 1.70 13.49
N GLY A 8 7.18 0.93 13.12
CA GLY A 8 6.19 0.44 14.08
C GLY A 8 6.58 -0.87 14.77
N PRO A 9 5.69 -1.42 15.62
CA PRO A 9 5.98 -2.54 16.52
C PRO A 9 6.47 -3.81 15.82
N CYS A 10 6.09 -3.99 14.55
CA CYS A 10 6.41 -5.19 13.78
C CYS A 10 7.73 -5.09 13.00
N ILE A 11 8.56 -4.05 13.19
CA ILE A 11 9.77 -3.83 12.39
C ILE A 11 10.75 -5.01 12.43
N SER A 12 10.81 -5.72 13.55
CA SER A 12 11.65 -6.91 13.71
C SER A 12 11.24 -8.10 12.84
N GLN A 13 10.01 -8.10 12.31
CA GLN A 13 9.52 -9.14 11.41
C GLN A 13 9.93 -8.92 9.95
N PHE A 14 10.39 -7.70 9.60
CA PHE A 14 10.82 -7.39 8.25
C PHE A 14 12.24 -7.93 7.99
N PRO A 15 12.54 -8.32 6.74
CA PRO A 15 13.88 -8.77 6.37
C PRO A 15 14.91 -7.64 6.51
N ASP A 16 16.18 -8.01 6.72
CA ASP A 16 17.27 -7.04 6.81
C ASP A 16 17.50 -6.26 5.49
N ILE A 17 17.11 -6.86 4.37
CA ILE A 17 17.23 -6.30 3.04
C ILE A 17 15.83 -6.16 2.44
N VAL A 18 15.48 -4.92 2.07
CA VAL A 18 14.29 -4.59 1.29
C VAL A 18 14.76 -3.89 0.03
N PHE A 19 14.24 -4.30 -1.13
CA PHE A 19 14.57 -3.70 -2.42
C PHE A 19 13.31 -3.52 -3.26
N GLN A 20 13.36 -2.55 -4.17
CA GLN A 20 12.34 -2.30 -5.16
C GLN A 20 12.95 -2.47 -6.56
N LEU A 21 12.26 -3.20 -7.43
CA LEU A 21 12.66 -3.33 -8.83
C LEU A 21 12.11 -2.16 -9.65
N LYS A 22 12.78 -1.86 -10.77
CA LYS A 22 12.22 -0.97 -11.79
C LYS A 22 10.98 -1.62 -12.41
N ASP A 23 10.05 -0.79 -12.88
CA ASP A 23 8.87 -1.25 -13.60
C ASP A 23 9.24 -2.19 -14.75
N GLY A 24 8.47 -3.27 -14.89
CA GLY A 24 8.70 -4.33 -15.88
C GLY A 24 9.70 -5.42 -15.46
N TYR A 25 10.32 -5.32 -14.28
CA TYR A 25 11.18 -6.38 -13.71
C TYR A 25 10.46 -7.14 -12.60
N GLY A 26 10.80 -8.43 -12.45
CA GLY A 26 10.30 -9.30 -11.39
C GLY A 26 11.41 -10.19 -10.82
N VAL A 27 11.15 -10.82 -9.68
CA VAL A 27 12.05 -11.79 -9.04
C VAL A 27 11.59 -13.20 -9.38
N TYR A 28 12.54 -14.08 -9.67
CA TYR A 28 12.27 -15.50 -9.94
C TYR A 28 13.16 -16.38 -9.05
N TRP A 29 12.69 -17.60 -8.75
CA TRP A 29 13.39 -18.56 -7.87
C TRP A 29 14.53 -19.32 -8.55
N GLY A 30 15.04 -18.82 -9.68
CA GLY A 30 16.06 -19.49 -10.48
C GLY A 30 17.42 -19.51 -9.79
N ILE A 31 18.01 -20.69 -9.64
CA ILE A 31 19.38 -20.89 -9.17
C ILE A 31 20.20 -21.45 -10.35
N HIS A 32 21.47 -21.06 -10.45
CA HIS A 32 22.36 -21.42 -11.58
C HIS A 32 21.88 -20.93 -12.96
N THR A 33 21.05 -19.90 -12.99
CA THR A 33 20.63 -19.19 -14.21
C THR A 33 21.38 -17.87 -14.35
N PRO A 34 21.41 -17.26 -15.55
CA PRO A 34 21.85 -15.88 -15.69
C PRO A 34 21.08 -14.94 -14.76
N LEU A 35 21.75 -13.86 -14.30
CA LEU A 35 21.16 -12.87 -13.39
C LEU A 35 19.94 -12.16 -14.00
N PHE A 36 19.95 -11.94 -15.32
CA PHE A 36 18.85 -11.36 -16.06
C PHE A 36 18.39 -12.32 -17.15
N GLY A 37 17.07 -12.44 -17.30
CA GLY A 37 16.44 -13.28 -18.31
C GLY A 37 15.05 -12.75 -18.67
N LYS A 38 14.45 -13.34 -19.70
CA LYS A 38 13.07 -13.05 -20.05
C LYS A 38 12.15 -13.97 -19.27
N ALA A 39 11.14 -13.41 -18.62
CA ALA A 39 10.06 -14.18 -18.02
C ALA A 39 9.15 -14.67 -19.15
N TYR A 40 9.29 -15.91 -19.62
CA TYR A 40 8.42 -16.43 -20.69
C TYR A 40 6.94 -16.50 -20.29
N GLU A 41 6.66 -16.59 -18.97
CA GLU A 41 5.32 -16.67 -18.39
C GLU A 41 4.66 -15.30 -18.12
N HIS A 42 5.36 -14.17 -18.32
CA HIS A 42 4.80 -12.82 -18.06
C HIS A 42 3.55 -12.49 -18.89
N ASN A 43 3.32 -13.24 -19.97
CA ASN A 43 2.17 -13.09 -20.86
C ASN A 43 0.97 -13.99 -20.49
N LEU A 44 1.10 -14.92 -19.54
CA LEU A 44 -0.03 -15.74 -19.06
C LEU A 44 -0.78 -15.10 -17.88
N ALA A 45 -0.09 -14.31 -17.07
CA ALA A 45 -0.66 -13.57 -15.95
C ALA A 45 0.00 -12.18 -15.86
N SER A 46 -0.39 -11.27 -16.75
CA SER A 46 0.20 -9.92 -16.85
C SER A 46 -0.26 -8.94 -15.77
N GLY A 47 -0.91 -9.43 -14.71
CA GLY A 47 -1.45 -8.61 -13.63
C GLY A 47 -0.46 -8.47 -12.48
N GLY A 48 0.46 -7.52 -12.58
CA GLY A 48 1.20 -7.06 -11.39
C GLY A 48 0.29 -6.22 -10.49
N HIS A 49 0.47 -6.30 -9.17
CA HIS A 49 -0.18 -5.36 -8.25
C HIS A 49 0.43 -3.96 -8.43
N LYS A 50 -0.42 -2.93 -8.49
CA LYS A 50 0.00 -1.53 -8.49
C LYS A 50 0.00 -0.97 -7.06
N LYS A 51 0.80 0.06 -6.85
CA LYS A 51 0.86 0.77 -5.56
C LYS A 51 -0.38 1.64 -5.36
N GLU A 52 -0.93 2.17 -6.45
CA GLU A 52 -2.06 3.07 -6.45
C GLU A 52 -3.38 2.30 -6.43
N ALA A 53 -4.31 2.77 -5.59
CA ALA A 53 -5.66 2.26 -5.49
C ALA A 53 -6.67 3.39 -5.73
N VAL A 54 -7.93 3.03 -5.99
CA VAL A 54 -9.04 3.98 -6.13
C VAL A 54 -9.93 3.86 -4.90
N PHE A 55 -10.18 4.99 -4.23
CA PHE A 55 -11.14 5.10 -3.15
C PHE A 55 -12.33 5.94 -3.61
N LEU A 56 -13.55 5.39 -3.52
CA LEU A 56 -14.79 6.04 -3.94
C LEU A 56 -15.74 6.15 -2.76
N VAL A 57 -16.27 7.36 -2.56
CA VAL A 57 -17.29 7.65 -1.55
C VAL A 57 -18.48 8.29 -2.25
N SER A 58 -19.69 7.83 -1.91
CA SER A 58 -20.95 8.38 -2.42
C SER A 58 -21.97 8.51 -1.31
N GLY A 59 -23.01 9.31 -1.52
CA GLY A 59 -24.08 9.50 -0.53
C GLY A 59 -23.71 10.43 0.63
N THR A 60 -22.66 11.26 0.48
CA THR A 60 -22.29 12.30 1.44
C THR A 60 -22.25 13.67 0.78
N ASN A 61 -22.61 14.71 1.52
CA ASN A 61 -22.47 16.11 1.11
C ASN A 61 -21.13 16.71 1.55
N ARG A 62 -20.26 15.91 2.18
CA ARG A 62 -18.93 16.34 2.65
C ARG A 62 -17.94 16.23 1.49
N SER A 63 -17.08 17.23 1.37
CA SER A 63 -15.96 17.23 0.43
C SER A 63 -14.65 16.96 1.18
N PRO A 64 -13.70 16.21 0.60
CA PRO A 64 -12.39 16.01 1.22
C PRO A 64 -11.69 17.35 1.48
N VAL A 65 -11.04 17.47 2.64
CA VAL A 65 -10.25 18.66 3.01
C VAL A 65 -8.80 18.56 2.54
N ARG A 66 -8.37 17.36 2.11
CA ARG A 66 -7.05 17.09 1.54
C ARG A 66 -7.13 16.26 0.27
N ASN A 67 -6.13 16.45 -0.59
CA ASN A 67 -6.04 15.80 -1.90
C ASN A 67 -5.17 14.53 -1.89
N GLU A 68 -4.46 14.28 -0.79
CA GLU A 68 -3.60 13.10 -0.62
C GLU A 68 -4.22 12.17 0.41
N MET A 69 -4.23 10.89 0.08
CA MET A 69 -4.81 9.83 0.90
C MET A 69 -3.91 8.59 0.86
N THR A 70 -3.78 7.94 2.01
CA THR A 70 -3.16 6.63 2.17
C THR A 70 -4.21 5.58 2.51
N LEU A 71 -3.85 4.31 2.42
CA LEU A 71 -4.74 3.22 2.86
C LEU A 71 -5.14 3.35 4.34
N MET A 72 -4.26 3.91 5.18
CA MET A 72 -4.50 4.08 6.62
C MET A 72 -5.62 5.08 6.92
N ASP A 73 -5.97 5.94 5.96
CA ASP A 73 -7.01 6.95 6.11
C ASP A 73 -8.43 6.39 5.85
N VAL A 74 -8.56 5.17 5.30
CA VAL A 74 -9.86 4.57 4.97
C VAL A 74 -10.71 4.33 6.21
N ALA A 75 -10.17 3.65 7.21
CA ALA A 75 -10.88 3.33 8.44
C ALA A 75 -11.36 4.58 9.20
N PRO A 76 -10.51 5.58 9.53
CA PRO A 76 -10.96 6.78 10.21
C PRO A 76 -11.95 7.60 9.36
N THR A 77 -11.83 7.61 8.03
CA THR A 77 -12.83 8.23 7.14
C THR A 77 -14.21 7.58 7.26
N ILE A 78 -14.28 6.25 7.30
CA ILE A 78 -15.55 5.52 7.43
C ILE A 78 -16.18 5.79 8.81
N LEU A 79 -15.37 5.78 9.88
CA LEU A 79 -15.86 6.04 11.24
C LEU A 79 -16.43 7.45 11.39
N ASP A 80 -15.74 8.44 10.83
CA ASP A 80 -16.19 9.83 10.79
C ASP A 80 -17.51 9.99 10.00
N LEU A 81 -17.67 9.28 8.86
CA LEU A 81 -18.93 9.26 8.12
C LEU A 81 -20.09 8.61 8.89
N LEU A 82 -19.80 7.64 9.77
CA LEU A 82 -20.79 6.93 10.57
C LEU A 82 -21.08 7.60 11.92
N ASP A 83 -20.42 8.71 12.22
CA ASP A 83 -20.44 9.36 13.55
C ASP A 83 -20.04 8.38 14.69
N ALA A 84 -19.17 7.42 14.35
CA ALA A 84 -18.67 6.38 15.24
C ALA A 84 -17.28 6.72 15.79
N ASN A 85 -17.13 7.96 16.26
CA ASN A 85 -15.87 8.50 16.74
C ASN A 85 -15.59 7.98 18.17
N GLY A 86 -14.78 6.93 18.28
CA GLY A 86 -14.21 6.45 19.55
C GLY A 86 -12.74 6.82 19.69
N GLU A 87 -12.18 6.65 20.89
CA GLU A 87 -10.73 6.78 21.12
C GLU A 87 -10.01 5.56 20.51
N LEU A 88 -9.74 5.63 19.21
CA LEU A 88 -8.96 4.64 18.48
C LEU A 88 -7.63 5.27 18.07
N GLU A 89 -6.53 4.61 18.43
CA GLU A 89 -5.21 4.98 17.95
C GLU A 89 -5.01 4.40 16.54
N LEU A 90 -5.33 5.21 15.52
CA LEU A 90 -5.14 4.90 14.10
C LEU A 90 -4.03 5.78 13.53
N ASP A 91 -3.20 5.20 12.65
CA ASP A 91 -2.10 5.95 12.01
C ASP A 91 -2.59 7.00 11.00
N GLY A 92 -3.78 6.79 10.44
CA GLY A 92 -4.40 7.69 9.47
C GLY A 92 -5.43 8.64 10.10
N GLY A 93 -5.95 9.54 9.28
CA GLY A 93 -7.01 10.49 9.65
C GLY A 93 -8.19 10.43 8.68
N SER A 94 -9.35 10.93 9.08
CA SER A 94 -10.46 11.10 8.12
C SER A 94 -10.04 12.09 7.03
N ILE A 95 -10.46 11.85 5.79
CA ILE A 95 -10.23 12.80 4.69
C ILE A 95 -11.17 14.01 4.75
N PHE A 96 -12.14 14.02 5.66
CA PHE A 96 -13.13 15.10 5.83
C PHE A 96 -12.91 15.97 7.08
N SER A 97 -11.86 15.71 7.86
CA SER A 97 -11.52 16.42 9.10
C SER A 97 -10.07 16.88 9.08
#